data_AF-A0A8K0EXD0-F1
#
_entry.id   AF-A0A8K0EXD0-F1
#
_cell.length_a   1.000
_cell.length_b   1.000
_cell.length_c   1.000
_cell.angle_alpha   90.00
_cell.angle_beta   90.00
_cell.angle_gamma   90.00
#
_symmetry.space_group_name_H-M   'P 1'
#
loop_
_entity.id
_entity.type
_entity.pdbx_description
1 polymer ?
#
loop_
_entity_poly.entity_id
_entity_poly.type
_entity_poly.pdbx_seq_one_letter_code
_entity_poly.pdbx_strand_id
1 'polypeptide(L)'
;MRVMEENGYNGACLGVLQDGKLVYMKGHGETNAGDSIPISSLSELLTAAAVMRLAEEDRVGLQDQVFGPDGILGFPAAVDMQLYDPRILDVTVLHLLHHTAGWESTKSSTEFHLASSLHLSSNPNDSRSTADVSVLADQLVQVVQPSSLDLTSDPGTKFHLSDKDELLLRKVIETISRQNYKDFVSEQVLESLGMWATELRPGQATKSLKKLLFEEGEILVDRHTGELIPTPETWYSTIPDLLHLVQAVGHQAPSRLLKTETVKRMLEKPELPMPQHVEMWHGAGMQVNNNGTWWKGGGGGSGFIGTALRKLLEHRGYQVTLISRTPGKNKITWDEVKKTGLPECYAVVGMQGSNILNIFRRWTDGFKKEVWDSRVETTKTLSQAISEASNPPKVWVSFSGVGVVNLLKRYYKPSYVYDYDEDSPGGDFDYISHLATAWEEAAKLPAENTNTREVIIRSGVVLGRDGGAIKQMYFSFWFGSGGVIGDGMQFFPWIHINDITRLVVHALEDEKVTGILNGVAPETITNWDFTKAFNTTLKRPGFFPLPRPVVNFALGEERAKMLTEGQAVVPKRTLESEFNFNFPKIKMAFDNIFSYRKGFFWY
;
A
#
# COMPACT_ATOMS: atom_id res chain seq x y z
N MET A 1 9.81 -19.57 -11.01
CA MET A 1 10.46 -19.25 -12.29
C MET A 1 9.62 -18.34 -13.15
N ARG A 2 8.59 -18.82 -13.86
CA ARG A 2 7.76 -17.97 -14.75
C ARG A 2 7.19 -16.71 -14.08
N VAL A 3 6.63 -16.86 -12.86
CA VAL A 3 6.16 -15.72 -12.05
C VAL A 3 7.28 -14.73 -11.71
N MET A 4 8.52 -15.18 -11.54
CA MET A 4 9.63 -14.27 -11.25
C MET A 4 10.08 -13.50 -12.49
N GLU A 5 10.20 -14.20 -13.61
CA GLU A 5 10.55 -13.62 -14.91
C GLU A 5 9.50 -12.59 -15.35
N GLU A 6 8.22 -12.91 -15.20
CA GLU A 6 7.09 -12.01 -15.53
C GLU A 6 6.97 -10.79 -14.61
N ASN A 7 7.61 -10.81 -13.43
CA ASN A 7 7.51 -9.73 -12.45
C ASN A 7 8.86 -9.04 -12.17
N GLY A 8 9.92 -9.40 -12.90
CA GLY A 8 11.26 -8.86 -12.69
C GLY A 8 11.82 -9.15 -11.29
N TYR A 9 11.36 -10.23 -10.64
CA TYR A 9 11.92 -10.64 -9.36
C TYR A 9 13.23 -11.38 -9.60
N ASN A 10 14.32 -10.86 -9.05
CA ASN A 10 15.63 -11.48 -9.19
C ASN A 10 15.71 -12.82 -8.46
N GLY A 11 14.88 -13.04 -7.43
CA GLY A 11 14.82 -14.27 -6.65
C GLY A 11 13.42 -14.52 -6.09
N ALA A 12 13.05 -15.79 -5.92
CA ALA A 12 11.94 -16.18 -5.06
C ALA A 12 12.20 -17.55 -4.42
N CYS A 13 11.61 -17.79 -3.26
CA CYS A 13 11.64 -19.09 -2.61
C CYS A 13 10.21 -19.58 -2.37
N LEU A 14 9.98 -20.86 -2.65
CA LEU A 14 8.70 -21.52 -2.44
C LEU A 14 8.89 -22.70 -1.49
N GLY A 15 8.10 -22.72 -0.42
CA GLY A 15 7.95 -23.84 0.50
C GLY A 15 6.50 -24.31 0.51
N VAL A 16 6.28 -25.62 0.47
CA VAL A 16 4.95 -26.24 0.52
C VAL A 16 4.93 -27.31 1.60
N LEU A 17 4.02 -27.16 2.54
CA LEU A 17 3.65 -28.18 3.50
C LEU A 17 2.38 -28.89 3.04
N GLN A 18 2.33 -30.21 3.21
CA GLN A 18 1.12 -31.01 3.07
C GLN A 18 1.01 -31.90 4.31
N ASP A 19 -0.14 -31.84 5.00
CA ASP A 19 -0.38 -32.57 6.24
C ASP A 19 0.73 -32.38 7.30
N GLY A 20 1.23 -31.13 7.40
CA GLY A 20 2.30 -30.77 8.32
C GLY A 20 3.69 -31.30 7.96
N LYS A 21 3.87 -31.83 6.75
CA LYS A 21 5.17 -32.30 6.23
C LYS A 21 5.63 -31.46 5.06
N LEU A 22 6.92 -31.14 5.03
CA LEU A 22 7.54 -30.47 3.89
C LEU A 22 7.53 -31.40 2.68
N VAL A 23 6.77 -31.04 1.66
CA VAL A 23 6.69 -31.79 0.40
C VAL A 23 7.43 -31.10 -0.74
N TYR A 24 7.68 -29.80 -0.61
CA TYR A 24 8.45 -29.05 -1.59
C TYR A 24 9.16 -27.86 -0.95
N MET A 25 10.41 -27.65 -1.32
CA MET A 25 11.12 -26.42 -1.01
C MET A 25 12.13 -26.11 -2.11
N LYS A 26 12.07 -24.90 -2.67
CA LYS A 26 13.01 -24.49 -3.71
C LYS A 26 13.21 -22.99 -3.75
N GLY A 27 14.47 -22.60 -3.79
CA GLY A 27 14.88 -21.26 -4.20
C GLY A 27 15.04 -21.17 -5.71
N HIS A 28 14.75 -20.00 -6.24
CA HIS A 28 14.78 -19.70 -7.65
C HIS A 28 15.46 -18.33 -7.84
N GLY A 29 16.23 -18.16 -8.92
CA GLY A 29 16.96 -16.93 -9.20
C GLY A 29 18.13 -16.69 -8.23
N GLU A 30 18.29 -15.46 -7.76
CA GLU A 30 19.34 -14.99 -6.85
C GLU A 30 19.09 -15.36 -5.39
N THR A 31 17.95 -15.97 -5.04
CA THR A 31 17.61 -16.37 -3.68
C THR A 31 17.51 -17.88 -3.52
N ASN A 32 18.15 -18.41 -2.50
CA ASN A 32 18.03 -19.79 -2.03
C ASN A 32 17.05 -19.89 -0.85
N ALA A 33 16.43 -21.06 -0.67
CA ALA A 33 15.46 -21.25 0.42
C ALA A 33 16.06 -21.09 1.83
N GLY A 34 17.39 -21.28 1.96
CA GLY A 34 18.12 -21.06 3.20
C GLY A 34 18.63 -19.63 3.41
N ASP A 35 18.38 -18.71 2.46
CA ASP A 35 18.81 -17.33 2.60
C ASP A 35 17.97 -16.63 3.68
N SER A 36 18.66 -15.86 4.52
CA SER A 36 18.07 -15.10 5.60
C SER A 36 17.51 -13.77 5.05
N ILE A 37 16.20 -13.60 5.09
CA ILE A 37 15.47 -12.46 4.54
C ILE A 37 14.73 -11.68 5.63
N PRO A 38 14.58 -10.35 5.50
CA PRO A 38 13.78 -9.56 6.43
C PRO A 38 12.30 -9.93 6.29
N ILE A 39 11.63 -10.21 7.40
CA ILE A 39 10.25 -10.74 7.37
C ILE A 39 9.17 -9.67 7.55
N SER A 40 9.55 -8.41 7.83
CA SER A 40 8.65 -7.25 7.93
C SER A 40 7.39 -7.60 8.75
N SER A 41 6.18 -7.30 8.25
CA SER A 41 4.90 -7.58 8.93
C SER A 41 4.65 -9.04 9.33
N LEU A 42 5.43 -10.03 8.84
CA LEU A 42 5.36 -11.39 9.39
C LEU A 42 5.88 -11.44 10.84
N SER A 43 6.62 -10.44 11.33
CA SER A 43 7.02 -10.33 12.74
C SER A 43 5.84 -10.16 13.70
N GLU A 44 4.71 -9.64 13.23
CA GLU A 44 3.48 -9.54 14.02
C GLU A 44 2.99 -10.93 14.46
N LEU A 45 3.22 -11.98 13.65
CA LEU A 45 2.88 -13.36 14.01
C LEU A 45 3.74 -13.87 15.17
N LEU A 46 5.03 -13.53 15.19
CA LEU A 46 5.93 -13.89 16.30
C LEU A 46 5.48 -13.20 17.59
N THR A 47 5.17 -11.91 17.49
CA THR A 47 4.68 -11.10 18.62
C THR A 47 3.35 -11.65 19.15
N ALA A 48 2.39 -11.90 18.26
CA ALA A 48 1.09 -12.45 18.63
C ALA A 48 1.21 -13.83 19.27
N ALA A 49 2.05 -14.71 18.72
CA ALA A 49 2.27 -16.03 19.30
C ALA A 49 2.91 -15.96 20.71
N ALA A 50 3.84 -15.04 20.93
CA ALA A 50 4.44 -14.80 22.24
C ALA A 50 3.42 -14.29 23.29
N VAL A 51 2.55 -13.35 22.91
CA VAL A 51 1.46 -12.86 23.79
C VAL A 51 0.49 -13.98 24.12
N MET A 52 0.11 -14.78 23.11
CA MET A 52 -0.80 -15.91 23.32
C MET A 52 -0.18 -17.00 24.19
N ARG A 53 1.15 -17.18 24.12
CA ARG A 53 1.88 -18.09 25.01
C ARG A 53 1.80 -17.63 26.46
N LEU A 54 2.03 -16.34 26.72
CA LEU A 54 1.85 -15.76 28.05
C LEU A 54 0.40 -15.92 28.56
N ALA A 55 -0.58 -15.81 27.66
CA ALA A 55 -1.98 -16.03 28.00
C ALA A 55 -2.30 -17.49 28.36
N GLU A 56 -1.66 -18.48 27.74
CA GLU A 56 -1.81 -19.89 28.12
C GLU A 56 -1.22 -20.24 29.48
N GLU A 57 -0.21 -19.47 29.89
CA GLU A 57 0.44 -19.56 31.19
C GLU A 57 -0.31 -18.78 32.28
N ASP A 58 -1.49 -18.24 31.95
CA ASP A 58 -2.33 -17.39 32.81
C ASP A 58 -1.57 -16.16 33.35
N ARG A 59 -0.55 -15.70 32.61
CA ARG A 59 0.27 -14.52 32.98
C ARG A 59 -0.32 -13.21 32.45
N VAL A 60 -1.21 -13.29 31.47
CA VAL A 60 -1.94 -12.15 30.90
C VAL A 60 -3.30 -12.58 30.37
N GLY A 61 -4.35 -11.85 30.74
CA GLY A 61 -5.67 -11.95 30.15
C GLY A 61 -5.77 -11.13 28.87
N LEU A 62 -6.49 -11.65 27.87
CA LEU A 62 -6.73 -10.89 26.63
C LEU A 62 -7.58 -9.63 26.86
N GLN A 63 -8.39 -9.62 27.93
CA GLN A 63 -9.17 -8.45 28.33
C GLN A 63 -8.47 -7.57 29.36
N ASP A 64 -7.22 -7.90 29.73
CA ASP A 64 -6.47 -7.07 30.66
C ASP A 64 -6.21 -5.70 30.03
N GLN A 65 -6.40 -4.66 30.83
CA GLN A 65 -6.15 -3.29 30.42
C GLN A 65 -4.65 -3.08 30.23
N VAL A 66 -4.30 -2.45 29.11
CA VAL A 66 -2.90 -2.12 28.80
C VAL A 66 -2.43 -0.98 29.68
N PHE A 67 -3.30 0.00 29.94
CA PHE A 67 -3.00 1.21 30.69
C PHE A 67 -3.94 1.38 31.88
N GLY A 68 -3.50 2.14 32.88
CA GLY A 68 -4.30 2.50 34.06
C GLY A 68 -3.63 2.15 35.39
N PRO A 69 -4.34 2.34 36.52
CA PRO A 69 -3.78 2.08 37.84
C PRO A 69 -3.45 0.59 38.05
N ASP A 70 -4.25 -0.29 37.45
CA ASP A 70 -4.06 -1.75 37.46
C ASP A 70 -3.67 -2.28 36.07
N GLY A 71 -3.38 -1.39 35.11
CA GLY A 71 -3.02 -1.78 33.74
C GLY A 71 -1.60 -2.33 33.65
N ILE A 72 -1.36 -3.22 32.67
CA ILE A 72 -0.08 -3.95 32.52
C ILE A 72 1.11 -2.99 32.45
N LEU A 73 0.99 -1.92 31.67
CA LEU A 73 2.05 -0.92 31.48
C LEU A 73 1.92 0.27 32.46
N GLY A 74 0.95 0.23 33.37
CA GLY A 74 0.61 1.35 34.25
C GLY A 74 0.05 2.55 33.48
N PHE A 75 0.21 3.75 34.05
CA PHE A 75 -0.08 4.97 33.31
C PHE A 75 1.06 5.30 32.33
N PRO A 76 0.75 5.83 31.13
CA PRO A 76 1.77 6.43 30.28
C PRO A 76 2.54 7.49 31.07
N ALA A 77 3.86 7.53 30.92
CA ALA A 77 4.71 8.44 31.68
C ALA A 77 4.53 9.90 31.19
N ALA A 78 3.47 10.58 31.61
CA ALA A 78 3.37 12.04 31.55
C ALA A 78 3.07 12.64 32.92
N VAL A 79 3.56 13.88 33.05
CA VAL A 79 3.47 14.73 34.24
C VAL A 79 2.03 15.20 34.52
N ASP A 80 1.08 14.98 33.60
CA ASP A 80 -0.34 15.33 33.77
C ASP A 80 -1.30 14.41 32.98
N MET A 81 -2.18 13.70 33.70
CA MET A 81 -3.23 12.83 33.14
C MET A 81 -4.30 13.58 32.35
N GLN A 82 -4.40 14.91 32.48
CA GLN A 82 -5.36 15.73 31.72
C GLN A 82 -5.02 15.87 30.23
N LEU A 83 -3.85 15.40 29.80
CA LEU A 83 -3.38 15.51 28.42
C LEU A 83 -3.70 14.30 27.53
N TYR A 84 -4.21 13.20 28.10
CA TYR A 84 -4.52 11.99 27.34
C TYR A 84 -6.01 11.80 27.12
N ASP A 85 -6.36 11.14 26.01
CA ASP A 85 -7.72 10.66 25.79
C ASP A 85 -8.10 9.64 26.88
N PRO A 86 -9.15 9.89 27.69
CA PRO A 86 -9.50 9.01 28.79
C PRO A 86 -9.87 7.58 28.33
N ARG A 87 -10.28 7.42 27.07
CA ARG A 87 -10.62 6.11 26.46
C ARG A 87 -9.41 5.18 26.34
N ILE A 88 -8.19 5.68 26.52
CA ILE A 88 -6.99 4.82 26.52
C ILE A 88 -7.01 3.76 27.62
N LEU A 89 -7.72 4.03 28.71
CA LEU A 89 -7.91 3.10 29.82
C LEU A 89 -8.79 1.90 29.41
N ASP A 90 -9.53 2.00 28.30
CA ASP A 90 -10.36 0.91 27.77
C ASP A 90 -9.60 0.03 26.75
N VAL A 91 -8.35 0.35 26.44
CA VAL A 91 -7.52 -0.45 25.53
C VAL A 91 -7.07 -1.74 26.23
N THR A 92 -7.38 -2.89 25.62
CA THR A 92 -7.02 -4.22 26.13
C THR A 92 -5.96 -4.88 25.25
N VAL A 93 -5.34 -5.94 25.75
CA VAL A 93 -4.40 -6.77 24.97
C VAL A 93 -5.05 -7.29 23.67
N LEU A 94 -6.32 -7.69 23.73
CA LEU A 94 -7.09 -8.15 22.57
C LEU A 94 -7.26 -7.03 21.53
N HIS A 95 -7.50 -5.80 21.99
CA HIS A 95 -7.61 -4.66 21.08
C HIS A 95 -6.32 -4.44 20.29
N LEU A 96 -5.15 -4.57 20.94
CA LEU A 96 -3.86 -4.49 20.26
C LEU A 96 -3.67 -5.64 19.26
N LEU A 97 -3.92 -6.89 19.67
CA LEU A 97 -3.75 -8.07 18.79
C LEU A 97 -4.62 -8.01 17.51
N HIS A 98 -5.79 -7.38 17.59
CA HIS A 98 -6.72 -7.25 16.48
C HIS A 98 -6.62 -5.92 15.71
N HIS A 99 -5.71 -5.03 16.10
CA HIS A 99 -5.62 -3.68 15.54
C HIS A 99 -6.95 -2.92 15.64
N THR A 100 -7.58 -2.99 16.80
CA THR A 100 -8.87 -2.36 17.11
C THR A 100 -8.79 -1.39 18.30
N ALA A 101 -7.58 -1.09 18.75
CA ALA A 101 -7.36 -0.19 19.88
C ALA A 101 -7.77 1.27 19.64
N GLY A 102 -8.04 1.66 18.38
CA GLY A 102 -8.65 2.95 18.06
C GLY A 102 -7.68 4.04 17.60
N TRP A 103 -6.42 3.69 17.31
CA TRP A 103 -5.43 4.58 16.70
C TRP A 103 -5.66 4.73 15.19
N GLU A 104 -5.45 5.92 14.62
CA GLU A 104 -5.40 6.10 13.17
C GLU A 104 -3.95 5.87 12.67
N SER A 105 -3.78 5.10 11.59
CA SER A 105 -2.47 4.80 10.99
C SER A 105 -1.75 6.05 10.47
N THR A 106 -2.41 7.21 10.51
CA THR A 106 -1.94 8.46 9.91
C THR A 106 -1.32 9.52 10.84
N LYS A 107 -0.98 9.11 12.07
CA LYS A 107 -0.05 9.87 12.94
C LYS A 107 1.09 9.02 13.52
N SER A 108 1.17 7.72 13.21
CA SER A 108 1.75 6.74 14.15
C SER A 108 3.21 6.38 13.91
N SER A 109 3.72 6.45 12.69
CA SER A 109 5.08 5.97 12.38
C SER A 109 6.15 7.06 12.60
N THR A 110 5.89 8.29 12.18
CA THR A 110 6.94 9.33 12.14
C THR A 110 7.26 9.97 13.49
N GLU A 111 6.29 10.17 14.39
CA GLU A 111 6.55 10.76 15.71
C GLU A 111 7.27 9.78 16.65
N PHE A 112 7.02 8.48 16.50
CA PHE A 112 7.59 7.44 17.35
C PHE A 112 9.03 7.06 16.97
N HIS A 113 9.35 7.03 15.67
CA HIS A 113 10.72 6.85 15.18
C HIS A 113 11.64 8.04 15.49
N LEU A 114 11.10 9.25 15.65
CA LEU A 114 11.85 10.42 16.10
C LEU A 114 12.12 10.41 17.62
N ALA A 115 11.16 9.94 18.41
CA ALA A 115 11.31 9.82 19.86
C ALA A 115 12.39 8.80 20.27
N SER A 116 12.48 7.65 19.57
CA SER A 116 13.52 6.63 19.80
C SER A 116 14.92 7.13 19.47
N SER A 117 15.04 7.94 18.42
CA SER A 117 16.32 8.42 17.91
C SER A 117 16.85 9.64 18.68
N LEU A 118 15.98 10.50 19.21
CA LEU A 118 16.40 11.68 19.99
C LEU A 118 16.94 11.33 21.39
N HIS A 119 16.51 10.24 22.03
CA HIS A 119 17.02 9.84 23.35
C HIS A 119 18.39 9.16 23.31
N LEU A 120 18.80 8.60 22.17
CA LEU A 120 20.16 8.11 21.94
C LEU A 120 21.22 9.25 21.93
N SER A 121 20.79 10.49 21.72
CA SER A 121 21.68 11.67 21.64
C SER A 121 21.95 12.38 22.98
N SER A 122 21.20 12.05 24.06
CA SER A 122 21.18 12.87 25.28
C SER A 122 22.16 12.46 26.39
N ASN A 123 23.10 11.53 26.15
CA ASN A 123 24.17 11.25 27.11
C ASN A 123 25.58 11.42 26.48
N PRO A 124 26.12 12.65 26.43
CA PRO A 124 27.32 12.97 25.65
C PRO A 124 28.64 12.43 26.20
N ASN A 125 28.65 11.72 27.35
CA ASN A 125 29.87 11.41 28.07
C ASN A 125 30.17 9.92 28.29
N ASP A 126 29.33 8.99 27.83
CA ASP A 126 29.61 7.56 27.98
C ASP A 126 30.06 6.92 26.67
N SER A 127 31.35 7.06 26.36
CA SER A 127 31.97 6.44 25.17
C SER A 127 32.30 4.94 25.36
N ARG A 128 31.86 4.33 26.47
CA ARG A 128 32.04 2.91 26.75
C ARG A 128 30.87 2.33 27.54
N SER A 129 29.72 2.20 26.90
CA SER A 129 28.81 1.11 27.26
C SER A 129 28.18 0.52 26.01
N THR A 130 28.44 -0.77 25.80
CA THR A 130 27.48 -1.69 25.21
C THR A 130 26.27 -1.76 26.15
N ALA A 131 25.57 -0.63 26.32
CA ALA A 131 24.38 -0.57 27.15
C ALA A 131 23.34 -1.46 26.47
N ASP A 132 22.89 -2.47 27.20
CA ASP A 132 21.79 -3.34 26.83
C ASP A 132 20.64 -2.52 26.24
N VAL A 133 20.31 -2.80 24.98
CA VAL A 133 19.25 -2.09 24.24
C VAL A 133 17.85 -2.35 24.86
N SER A 134 17.74 -3.31 25.79
CA SER A 134 16.55 -3.46 26.65
C SER A 134 16.21 -2.19 27.44
N VAL A 135 17.23 -1.42 27.86
CA VAL A 135 17.04 -0.19 28.65
C VAL A 135 16.47 0.95 27.80
N LEU A 136 16.64 0.91 26.48
CA LEU A 136 16.14 1.93 25.54
C LEU A 136 14.64 1.76 25.25
N ALA A 137 14.11 0.53 25.31
CA ALA A 137 12.67 0.29 25.20
C ALA A 137 11.90 0.83 26.43
N ASP A 138 12.50 0.82 27.61
CA ASP A 138 11.92 1.42 28.83
C ASP A 138 11.88 2.96 28.75
N GLN A 139 12.87 3.58 28.11
CA GLN A 139 12.95 5.04 27.96
C GLN A 139 12.11 5.56 26.79
N LEU A 140 11.86 4.74 25.77
CA LEU A 140 10.99 5.07 24.64
C LEU A 140 9.54 5.34 25.06
N VAL A 141 9.06 4.66 26.11
CA VAL A 141 7.75 4.91 26.72
C VAL A 141 7.73 6.22 27.52
N GLN A 142 8.88 6.67 28.05
CA GLN A 142 9.00 8.00 28.67
C GLN A 142 8.98 9.15 27.66
N VAL A 143 9.17 8.86 26.36
CA VAL A 143 9.15 9.84 25.25
C VAL A 143 7.95 9.60 24.32
N VAL A 144 6.88 8.99 24.84
CA VAL A 144 5.56 9.05 24.21
C VAL A 144 5.06 10.48 24.44
N GLN A 145 5.28 11.38 23.47
CA GLN A 145 4.71 12.73 23.56
C GLN A 145 3.20 12.61 23.83
N PRO A 146 2.61 13.49 24.66
CA PRO A 146 1.20 13.40 25.03
C PRO A 146 0.22 13.25 23.85
N SER A 147 0.58 13.78 22.67
CA SER A 147 -0.20 13.70 21.42
C SER A 147 -0.17 12.35 20.69
N SER A 148 0.71 11.43 21.09
CA SER A 148 0.94 10.16 20.37
C SER A 148 0.02 9.01 20.83
N LEU A 149 -0.80 9.23 21.84
CA LEU A 149 -1.78 8.26 22.36
C LEU A 149 -3.25 8.73 22.19
N ASP A 150 -3.49 9.71 21.32
CA ASP A 150 -4.85 10.15 21.02
C ASP A 150 -5.62 9.08 20.22
N LEU A 151 -6.79 8.71 20.72
CA LEU A 151 -7.69 7.77 20.09
C LEU A 151 -8.61 8.48 19.09
N THR A 152 -8.74 7.95 17.88
CA THR A 152 -9.63 8.49 16.84
C THR A 152 -10.99 7.79 16.79
N SER A 153 -11.09 6.64 17.46
CA SER A 153 -12.33 5.90 17.68
C SER A 153 -12.26 5.16 19.01
N ASP A 154 -13.42 4.78 19.55
CA ASP A 154 -13.47 4.02 20.80
C ASP A 154 -12.81 2.65 20.58
N PRO A 155 -12.00 2.15 21.53
CA PRO A 155 -11.40 0.83 21.43
C PRO A 155 -12.46 -0.24 21.17
N GLY A 156 -12.19 -1.18 20.26
CA GLY A 156 -13.11 -2.25 19.89
C GLY A 156 -14.25 -1.84 18.96
N THR A 157 -14.22 -0.64 18.36
CA THR A 157 -15.29 -0.21 17.42
C THR A 157 -14.88 -0.25 15.95
N LYS A 158 -13.58 -0.14 15.64
CA LYS A 158 -13.06 -0.07 14.27
C LYS A 158 -11.73 -0.78 14.13
N PHE A 159 -11.49 -1.36 12.96
CA PHE A 159 -10.20 -1.93 12.57
C PHE A 159 -9.29 -0.88 11.93
N HIS A 160 -8.07 -0.73 12.44
CA HIS A 160 -7.02 0.14 11.93
C HIS A 160 -5.63 -0.49 12.14
N LEU A 161 -5.02 -1.02 11.06
CA LEU A 161 -3.66 -1.56 11.11
C LEU A 161 -2.68 -0.50 11.63
N SER A 162 -1.94 -0.80 12.69
CA SER A 162 -1.13 0.18 13.44
C SER A 162 0.14 -0.46 14.03
N ASP A 163 1.29 0.12 13.70
CA ASP A 163 2.60 -0.28 14.24
C ASP A 163 2.71 -0.05 15.76
N LYS A 164 1.87 0.84 16.34
CA LYS A 164 1.81 1.07 17.79
C LYS A 164 1.28 -0.14 18.53
N ASP A 165 0.35 -0.86 17.95
CA ASP A 165 -0.18 -2.07 18.57
C ASP A 165 0.93 -3.11 18.73
N GLU A 166 1.77 -3.29 17.70
CA GLU A 166 2.92 -4.19 17.77
C GLU A 166 3.92 -3.74 18.85
N LEU A 167 4.28 -2.45 18.91
CA LEU A 167 5.21 -1.93 19.91
C LEU A 167 4.69 -2.08 21.35
N LEU A 168 3.41 -1.79 21.58
CA LEU A 168 2.79 -1.96 22.89
C LEU A 168 2.73 -3.44 23.29
N LEU A 169 2.45 -4.35 22.35
CA LEU A 169 2.49 -5.79 22.60
C LEU A 169 3.90 -6.28 22.96
N ARG A 170 4.95 -5.74 22.33
CA ARG A 170 6.34 -6.03 22.74
C ARG A 170 6.59 -5.61 24.18
N LYS A 171 6.10 -4.44 24.59
CA LYS A 171 6.25 -3.95 25.96
C LYS A 171 5.46 -4.79 26.96
N VAL A 172 4.23 -5.16 26.60
CA VAL A 172 3.40 -6.09 27.38
C VAL A 172 4.18 -7.39 27.63
N ILE A 173 4.81 -7.96 26.58
CA ILE A 173 5.68 -9.13 26.72
C ILE A 173 6.82 -8.84 27.71
N GLU A 174 7.56 -7.75 27.55
CA GLU A 174 8.70 -7.42 28.41
C GLU A 174 8.29 -7.26 29.88
N THR A 175 7.23 -6.51 30.14
CA THR A 175 6.74 -6.21 31.48
C THR A 175 6.27 -7.47 32.21
N ILE A 176 5.51 -8.33 31.53
CA ILE A 176 4.99 -9.58 32.11
C ILE A 176 6.09 -10.63 32.22
N SER A 177 6.93 -10.76 31.18
CA SER A 177 7.99 -11.77 31.12
C SER A 177 9.15 -11.47 32.07
N ARG A 178 9.41 -10.17 32.34
CA ARG A 178 10.65 -9.65 32.94
C ARG A 178 11.90 -10.04 32.15
N GLN A 179 11.75 -10.24 30.85
CA GLN A 179 12.83 -10.50 29.90
C GLN A 179 12.76 -9.45 28.78
N ASN A 180 13.87 -9.22 28.07
CA ASN A 180 13.82 -8.44 26.84
C ASN A 180 12.94 -9.18 25.81
N TYR A 181 12.18 -8.43 25.00
CA TYR A 181 11.33 -8.97 23.94
C TYR A 181 12.06 -9.97 23.04
N LYS A 182 13.30 -9.67 22.63
CA LYS A 182 14.11 -10.55 21.78
C LYS A 182 14.34 -11.91 22.42
N ASP A 183 14.77 -11.91 23.68
CA ASP A 183 15.15 -13.12 24.40
C ASP A 183 13.91 -13.97 24.65
N PHE A 184 12.82 -13.33 25.10
CA PHE A 184 11.55 -14.01 25.31
C PHE A 184 11.01 -14.66 24.03
N VAL A 185 10.97 -13.93 22.92
CA VAL A 185 10.52 -14.48 21.63
C VAL A 185 11.47 -15.59 21.15
N SER A 186 12.78 -15.43 21.32
CA SER A 186 13.75 -16.46 20.93
C SER A 186 13.54 -17.75 21.72
N GLU A 187 13.48 -17.68 23.05
CA GLU A 187 13.31 -18.85 23.93
C GLU A 187 11.91 -19.47 23.79
N GLN A 188 10.86 -18.65 23.89
CA GLN A 188 9.49 -19.15 24.03
C GLN A 188 8.81 -19.44 22.70
N VAL A 189 9.26 -18.81 21.60
CA VAL A 189 8.66 -19.00 20.27
C VAL A 189 9.64 -19.69 19.32
N LEU A 190 10.82 -19.12 19.08
CA LEU A 190 11.71 -19.60 18.01
C LEU A 190 12.33 -20.95 18.35
N GLU A 191 12.90 -21.12 19.53
CA GLU A 191 13.50 -22.39 19.97
C GLU A 191 12.46 -23.51 20.04
N SER A 192 11.27 -23.21 20.57
CA SER A 192 10.14 -24.14 20.64
C SER A 192 9.69 -24.62 19.24
N LEU A 193 9.88 -23.79 18.22
CA LEU A 193 9.60 -24.13 16.82
C LEU A 193 10.81 -24.66 16.05
N GLY A 194 12.01 -24.66 16.64
CA GLY A 194 13.24 -24.99 15.95
C GLY A 194 13.61 -23.99 14.84
N MET A 195 13.21 -22.72 14.98
CA MET A 195 13.50 -21.64 14.04
C MET A 195 14.89 -21.03 14.30
N TRP A 196 15.94 -21.85 14.22
CA TRP A 196 17.29 -21.47 14.67
C TRP A 196 18.01 -20.47 13.76
N ALA A 197 17.52 -20.26 12.53
CA ALA A 197 18.07 -19.27 11.60
C ALA A 197 17.33 -17.93 11.66
N THR A 198 16.32 -17.82 12.53
CA THR A 198 15.53 -16.62 12.74
C THR A 198 16.14 -15.81 13.85
N GLU A 199 16.45 -14.55 13.57
CA GLU A 199 17.09 -13.67 14.54
C GLU A 199 16.63 -12.23 14.39
N LEU A 200 16.55 -11.55 15.53
CA LEU A 200 16.36 -10.10 15.57
C LEU A 200 17.72 -9.45 15.41
N ARG A 201 17.92 -8.79 14.27
CA ARG A 201 19.17 -8.06 14.01
C ARG A 201 19.00 -6.60 14.42
N PRO A 202 19.98 -6.03 15.15
CA PRO A 202 20.01 -4.59 15.36
C PRO A 202 20.09 -3.90 14.01
N GLY A 203 19.40 -2.77 13.85
CA GLY A 203 19.56 -1.97 12.64
C GLY A 203 21.02 -1.56 12.49
N GLN A 204 21.63 -1.92 11.37
CA GLN A 204 23.04 -1.61 11.15
C GLN A 204 23.21 -0.15 10.71
N ALA A 205 24.03 0.61 11.44
CA ALA A 205 24.72 1.77 10.88
C ALA A 205 25.94 1.27 10.08
N THR A 206 25.84 1.18 8.75
CA THR A 206 26.88 0.60 7.90
C THR A 206 28.05 1.57 7.68
N LYS A 207 29.27 1.17 8.09
CA LYS A 207 30.52 1.95 8.01
C LYS A 207 31.25 1.90 6.64
N SER A 208 30.61 1.38 5.60
CA SER A 208 31.18 1.21 4.26
C SER A 208 30.39 1.99 3.18
N LEU A 209 30.19 3.28 3.41
CA LEU A 209 29.54 4.22 2.49
C LEU A 209 30.49 4.68 1.37
N LYS A 210 30.83 3.79 0.44
CA LYS A 210 31.42 4.21 -0.85
C LYS A 210 30.99 3.44 -2.11
N LYS A 211 30.07 2.47 -2.05
CA LYS A 211 29.63 1.79 -3.31
C LYS A 211 28.29 1.06 -3.32
N LEU A 212 27.32 1.47 -2.51
CA LEU A 212 25.92 1.06 -2.67
C LEU A 212 25.03 2.30 -2.60
N LEU A 213 24.84 2.92 -3.76
CA LEU A 213 23.78 3.87 -4.04
C LEU A 213 22.80 3.15 -4.96
N PHE A 214 21.74 2.58 -4.37
CA PHE A 214 20.43 2.47 -4.99
C PHE A 214 19.38 2.61 -3.89
N GLU A 215 18.51 3.59 -4.11
CA GLU A 215 17.64 4.27 -3.14
C GLU A 215 16.34 3.49 -2.91
N GLU A 216 16.20 2.86 -1.74
CA GLU A 216 14.92 2.54 -1.11
C GLU A 216 15.11 2.65 0.41
N GLY A 217 14.29 3.48 1.07
CA GLY A 217 14.15 3.49 2.54
C GLY A 217 15.17 4.36 3.29
N GLU A 218 14.67 5.07 4.28
CA GLU A 218 15.30 6.17 5.00
C GLU A 218 16.62 5.82 5.72
N ILE A 219 17.60 6.71 5.63
CA ILE A 219 18.60 6.92 6.68
C ILE A 219 18.28 8.28 7.28
N LEU A 220 17.86 8.31 8.54
CA LEU A 220 17.77 9.57 9.28
C LEU A 220 19.22 9.96 9.68
N VAL A 221 19.60 11.21 9.44
CA VAL A 221 20.88 11.77 9.89
C VAL A 221 20.53 12.89 10.86
N ASP A 222 21.05 12.81 12.09
CA ASP A 222 20.93 13.93 13.03
C ASP A 222 21.75 15.11 12.50
N ARG A 223 21.07 16.20 12.15
CA ARG A 223 21.70 17.41 11.58
C ARG A 223 22.49 18.25 12.60
N HIS A 224 22.44 17.93 13.88
CA HIS A 224 23.22 18.63 14.92
C HIS A 224 24.54 17.93 15.25
N THR A 225 24.63 16.61 15.08
CA THR A 225 25.82 15.82 15.47
C THR A 225 26.51 15.12 14.29
N GLY A 226 25.83 14.95 13.15
CA GLY A 226 26.37 14.25 11.98
C GLY A 226 26.49 12.73 12.15
N GLU A 227 25.86 12.16 13.19
CA GLU A 227 25.83 10.71 13.42
C GLU A 227 24.68 10.03 12.67
N LEU A 228 24.93 8.78 12.25
CA LEU A 228 23.98 7.90 11.55
C LEU A 228 22.91 7.43 12.54
N ILE A 229 21.62 7.60 12.21
CA ILE A 229 20.53 7.04 13.02
C ILE A 229 20.36 5.57 12.64
N PRO A 230 20.42 4.63 13.59
CA PRO A 230 20.19 3.21 13.33
C PRO A 230 18.76 2.98 12.81
N THR A 231 18.58 2.06 11.87
CA THR A 231 17.24 1.54 11.55
C THR A 231 16.66 0.78 12.75
N PRO A 232 15.33 0.67 12.89
CA PRO A 232 14.73 -0.17 13.92
C PRO A 232 15.17 -1.63 13.76
N GLU A 233 15.28 -2.34 14.88
CA GLU A 233 15.57 -3.78 14.87
C GLU A 233 14.54 -4.54 14.03
N THR A 234 15.00 -5.42 13.14
CA THR A 234 14.14 -6.15 12.20
C THR A 234 14.42 -7.65 12.30
N TRP A 235 13.36 -8.46 12.31
CA TRP A 235 13.48 -9.91 12.26
C TRP A 235 13.91 -10.36 10.87
N TYR A 236 14.92 -11.22 10.83
CA TYR A 236 15.32 -11.96 9.65
C TYR A 236 15.01 -13.43 9.87
N SER A 237 14.57 -14.13 8.83
CA SER A 237 14.25 -15.55 8.89
C SER A 237 14.55 -16.24 7.57
N THR A 238 14.47 -17.56 7.56
CA THR A 238 14.59 -18.39 6.35
C THR A 238 13.24 -19.00 6.01
N ILE A 239 13.07 -19.50 4.78
CA ILE A 239 11.83 -20.19 4.42
C ILE A 239 11.55 -21.42 5.30
N PRO A 240 12.52 -22.33 5.59
CA PRO A 240 12.32 -23.43 6.53
C PRO A 240 11.72 -22.98 7.87
N ASP A 241 12.31 -21.95 8.48
CA ASP A 241 11.85 -21.44 9.77
C ASP A 241 10.44 -20.86 9.67
N LEU A 242 10.16 -20.08 8.63
CA LEU A 242 8.82 -19.53 8.41
C LEU A 242 7.77 -20.62 8.20
N LEU A 243 8.11 -21.76 7.60
CA LEU A 243 7.18 -22.88 7.47
C LEU A 243 6.85 -23.51 8.83
N HIS A 244 7.81 -23.56 9.76
CA HIS A 244 7.53 -23.99 11.14
C HIS A 244 6.57 -23.03 11.83
N LEU A 245 6.75 -21.72 11.66
CA LEU A 245 5.83 -20.71 12.18
C LEU A 245 4.42 -20.88 11.59
N VAL A 246 4.30 -21.01 10.27
CA VAL A 246 3.02 -21.22 9.58
C VAL A 246 2.32 -22.48 10.08
N GLN A 247 3.05 -23.57 10.30
CA GLN A 247 2.49 -24.80 10.86
C GLN A 247 1.99 -24.61 12.29
N ALA A 248 2.70 -23.81 13.10
CA ALA A 248 2.39 -23.60 14.50
C ALA A 248 1.17 -22.70 14.74
N VAL A 249 0.88 -21.78 13.83
CA VAL A 249 -0.26 -20.86 13.95
C VAL A 249 -1.42 -21.22 13.00
N GLY A 250 -1.36 -22.37 12.31
CA GLY A 250 -2.39 -22.84 11.39
C GLY A 250 -3.26 -23.98 11.92
N HIS A 251 -4.46 -24.13 11.36
CA HIS A 251 -5.47 -25.11 11.79
C HIS A 251 -5.19 -26.58 11.41
N GLN A 252 -4.23 -26.85 10.52
CA GLN A 252 -4.11 -28.17 9.89
C GLN A 252 -3.21 -29.17 10.62
N ALA A 253 -2.55 -28.77 11.71
CA ALA A 253 -1.70 -29.67 12.52
C ALA A 253 -1.78 -29.29 14.01
N PRO A 254 -1.51 -30.23 14.95
CA PRO A 254 -1.28 -29.86 16.34
C PRO A 254 -0.09 -28.91 16.39
N SER A 255 -0.33 -27.69 16.85
CA SER A 255 0.73 -26.71 17.04
C SER A 255 1.71 -27.23 18.09
N ARG A 256 3.00 -27.07 17.81
CA ARG A 256 4.08 -27.35 18.77
C ARG A 256 4.29 -26.20 19.76
N LEU A 257 3.63 -25.06 19.52
CA LEU A 257 3.82 -23.82 20.28
C LEU A 257 2.63 -23.48 21.18
N LEU A 258 1.41 -23.60 20.67
CA LEU A 258 0.19 -23.21 21.39
C LEU A 258 -0.81 -24.38 21.39
N LYS A 259 -1.65 -24.47 22.42
CA LYS A 259 -2.81 -25.36 22.45
C LYS A 259 -3.73 -25.02 21.28
N THR A 260 -4.41 -26.03 20.74
CA THR A 260 -5.34 -25.87 19.61
C THR A 260 -6.40 -24.80 19.86
N GLU A 261 -6.90 -24.69 21.09
CA GLU A 261 -7.93 -23.70 21.43
C GLU A 261 -7.40 -22.27 21.38
N THR A 262 -6.14 -22.07 21.76
CA THR A 262 -5.46 -20.77 21.69
C THR A 262 -5.20 -20.37 20.25
N VAL A 263 -4.81 -21.31 19.38
CA VAL A 263 -4.70 -21.05 17.94
C VAL A 263 -6.06 -20.70 17.34
N LYS A 264 -7.15 -21.35 17.76
CA LYS A 264 -8.50 -20.94 17.34
C LYS A 264 -8.81 -19.51 17.76
N ARG A 265 -8.50 -19.12 19.00
CA ARG A 265 -8.67 -17.75 19.48
C ARG A 265 -7.88 -16.73 18.65
N MET A 266 -6.65 -17.07 18.23
CA MET A 266 -5.90 -16.20 17.31
C MET A 266 -6.61 -16.00 15.97
N LEU A 267 -7.42 -16.97 15.56
CA LEU A 267 -8.12 -16.99 14.29
C LEU A 267 -9.58 -16.52 14.40
N GLU A 268 -10.08 -16.29 15.61
CA GLU A 268 -11.47 -15.88 15.86
C GLU A 268 -11.78 -14.50 15.31
N LYS A 269 -13.04 -14.30 14.97
CA LYS A 269 -13.54 -13.02 14.47
C LYS A 269 -13.59 -12.02 15.64
N PRO A 270 -13.02 -10.80 15.49
CA PRO A 270 -13.11 -9.80 16.54
C PRO A 270 -14.58 -9.39 16.77
N GLU A 271 -14.91 -9.06 18.01
CA GLU A 271 -16.24 -8.60 18.44
C GLU A 271 -16.51 -7.14 18.00
N LEU A 272 -16.43 -6.90 16.69
CA LEU A 272 -16.74 -5.61 16.07
C LEU A 272 -18.17 -5.63 15.49
N PRO A 273 -18.88 -4.49 15.46
CA PRO A 273 -20.11 -4.34 14.67
C PRO A 273 -19.76 -4.44 13.17
N MET A 274 -19.80 -5.66 12.66
CA MET A 274 -19.45 -6.01 11.28
C MET A 274 -20.74 -6.30 10.50
N PRO A 275 -20.82 -5.91 9.21
CA PRO A 275 -21.93 -6.30 8.34
C PRO A 275 -22.22 -7.81 8.40
N GLN A 276 -23.48 -8.22 8.22
CA GLN A 276 -23.95 -9.61 8.38
C GLN A 276 -23.28 -10.65 7.45
N HIS A 277 -22.36 -10.24 6.57
CA HIS A 277 -21.69 -11.11 5.59
C HIS A 277 -20.16 -10.89 5.51
N VAL A 278 -19.50 -10.40 6.56
CA VAL A 278 -18.03 -10.28 6.53
C VAL A 278 -17.37 -11.66 6.57
N GLU A 279 -16.73 -12.02 5.46
CA GLU A 279 -16.08 -13.32 5.27
C GLU A 279 -14.57 -13.35 5.57
N MET A 280 -13.98 -12.19 5.90
CA MET A 280 -12.57 -12.03 6.22
C MET A 280 -12.40 -10.99 7.33
N TRP A 281 -11.50 -11.23 8.27
CA TRP A 281 -11.18 -10.32 9.37
C TRP A 281 -9.69 -10.37 9.70
N HIS A 282 -9.26 -9.49 10.60
CA HIS A 282 -7.93 -9.56 11.17
C HIS A 282 -8.01 -10.35 12.48
N GLY A 283 -7.36 -11.51 12.50
CA GLY A 283 -7.08 -12.25 13.73
C GLY A 283 -5.76 -11.76 14.36
N ALA A 284 -5.27 -12.42 15.39
CA ALA A 284 -4.03 -12.04 16.07
C ALA A 284 -2.81 -12.17 15.13
N GLY A 285 -2.36 -11.05 14.55
CA GLY A 285 -1.20 -10.94 13.66
C GLY A 285 -1.41 -11.38 12.20
N MET A 286 -2.65 -11.69 11.77
CA MET A 286 -2.92 -12.24 10.43
C MET A 286 -4.32 -11.94 9.87
N GLN A 287 -4.48 -12.06 8.55
CA GLN A 287 -5.80 -12.05 7.92
C GLN A 287 -6.37 -13.45 7.90
N VAL A 288 -7.64 -13.59 8.30
CA VAL A 288 -8.35 -14.86 8.46
C VAL A 288 -9.68 -14.80 7.71
N ASN A 289 -10.20 -15.95 7.27
CA ASN A 289 -11.52 -16.06 6.66
C ASN A 289 -12.42 -17.08 7.38
N ASN A 290 -13.69 -17.16 6.98
CA ASN A 290 -14.69 -18.09 7.55
C ASN A 290 -14.26 -19.57 7.59
N ASN A 291 -13.29 -19.97 6.77
CA ASN A 291 -12.80 -21.35 6.71
C ASN A 291 -11.56 -21.56 7.61
N GLY A 292 -11.18 -20.55 8.39
CA GLY A 292 -9.94 -20.55 9.17
C GLY A 292 -8.67 -20.52 8.31
N THR A 293 -8.80 -20.31 7.00
CA THR A 293 -7.64 -20.08 6.14
C THR A 293 -7.11 -18.70 6.43
N TRP A 294 -5.81 -18.61 6.67
CA TRP A 294 -5.15 -17.37 6.95
C TRP A 294 -4.02 -17.11 5.96
N TRP A 295 -3.71 -15.85 5.75
CA TRP A 295 -2.55 -15.42 4.97
C TRP A 295 -2.02 -14.11 5.53
N LYS A 296 -0.74 -13.85 5.26
CA LYS A 296 -0.10 -12.56 5.47
C LYS A 296 0.63 -12.23 4.19
N GLY A 297 0.15 -11.23 3.44
CA GLY A 297 0.72 -10.88 2.13
C GLY A 297 -0.07 -9.83 1.36
N GLY A 298 0.63 -9.02 0.55
CA GLY A 298 0.06 -7.98 -0.31
C GLY A 298 -0.70 -8.57 -1.50
N GLY A 299 -2.04 -8.56 -1.44
CA GLY A 299 -2.89 -9.23 -2.42
C GLY A 299 -3.31 -8.37 -3.61
N GLY A 300 -2.98 -8.82 -4.83
CA GLY A 300 -3.24 -8.21 -6.16
C GLY A 300 -4.70 -8.04 -6.62
N GLY A 301 -5.50 -7.29 -5.87
CA GLY A 301 -6.38 -6.23 -6.38
C GLY A 301 -5.91 -4.85 -5.87
N SER A 302 -4.66 -4.82 -5.40
CA SER A 302 -3.99 -3.84 -4.53
C SER A 302 -3.55 -2.55 -5.20
N GLY A 303 -3.92 -2.34 -6.46
CA GLY A 303 -3.64 -1.06 -7.13
C GLY A 303 -4.38 0.07 -6.42
N PHE A 304 -3.77 1.26 -6.42
CA PHE A 304 -4.36 2.46 -5.79
C PHE A 304 -5.82 2.71 -6.23
N ILE A 305 -6.09 2.64 -7.54
CA ILE A 305 -7.44 2.83 -8.11
C ILE A 305 -8.34 1.61 -7.86
N GLY A 306 -7.83 0.40 -8.11
CA GLY A 306 -8.62 -0.83 -7.97
C GLY A 306 -9.11 -1.08 -6.54
N THR A 307 -8.32 -0.71 -5.54
CA THR A 307 -8.70 -0.82 -4.13
C THR A 307 -9.85 0.13 -3.79
N ALA A 308 -9.80 1.37 -4.26
CA ALA A 308 -10.86 2.36 -4.05
C ALA A 308 -12.14 1.97 -4.81
N LEU A 309 -12.03 1.51 -6.06
CA LEU A 309 -13.18 1.06 -6.85
C LEU A 309 -13.86 -0.15 -6.21
N ARG A 310 -13.09 -1.14 -5.78
CA ARG A 310 -13.63 -2.34 -5.11
C ARG A 310 -14.46 -1.95 -3.89
N LYS A 311 -13.90 -1.11 -3.00
CA LYS A 311 -14.62 -0.63 -1.81
C LYS A 311 -15.93 0.07 -2.18
N LEU A 312 -15.92 0.89 -3.22
CA LEU A 312 -17.10 1.60 -3.70
C LEU A 312 -18.17 0.64 -4.26
N LEU A 313 -17.77 -0.34 -5.07
CA LEU A 313 -18.67 -1.34 -5.65
C LEU A 313 -19.27 -2.26 -4.58
N GLU A 314 -18.45 -2.74 -3.65
CA GLU A 314 -18.92 -3.56 -2.52
C GLU A 314 -19.90 -2.77 -1.63
N HIS A 315 -19.63 -1.48 -1.37
CA HIS A 315 -20.54 -0.62 -0.62
C HIS A 315 -21.89 -0.40 -1.34
N ARG A 316 -21.89 -0.45 -2.68
CA ARG A 316 -23.10 -0.41 -3.50
C ARG A 316 -23.81 -1.76 -3.66
N GLY A 317 -23.27 -2.83 -3.06
CA GLY A 317 -23.87 -4.16 -3.07
C GLY A 317 -23.46 -5.05 -4.25
N TYR A 318 -22.48 -4.63 -5.06
CA TYR A 318 -21.93 -5.46 -6.14
C TYR A 318 -20.98 -6.53 -5.58
N GLN A 319 -21.04 -7.73 -6.16
CA GLN A 319 -20.01 -8.75 -5.96
C GLN A 319 -18.84 -8.49 -6.91
N VAL A 320 -17.63 -8.43 -6.36
CA VAL A 320 -16.41 -8.12 -7.12
C VAL A 320 -15.48 -9.33 -7.13
N THR A 321 -15.21 -9.85 -8.32
CA THR A 321 -14.18 -10.87 -8.57
C THR A 321 -12.97 -10.20 -9.21
N LEU A 322 -11.79 -10.36 -8.61
CA LEU A 322 -10.56 -9.74 -9.07
C LEU A 322 -9.80 -10.67 -10.01
N ILE A 323 -9.34 -10.15 -11.15
CA ILE A 323 -8.39 -10.88 -12.00
C ILE A 323 -6.98 -10.51 -11.57
N SER A 324 -6.24 -11.49 -11.05
CA SER A 324 -4.95 -11.30 -10.39
C SER A 324 -3.88 -12.20 -10.99
N ARG A 325 -2.60 -11.85 -10.78
CA ARG A 325 -1.47 -12.75 -11.09
C ARG A 325 -1.36 -13.91 -10.11
N THR A 326 -1.97 -13.77 -8.93
CA THR A 326 -2.00 -14.77 -7.87
C THR A 326 -3.43 -15.21 -7.57
N PRO A 327 -3.66 -16.52 -7.35
CA PRO A 327 -4.98 -17.03 -6.98
C PRO A 327 -5.37 -16.56 -5.58
N GLY A 328 -6.66 -16.60 -5.25
CA GLY A 328 -7.15 -16.24 -3.93
C GLY A 328 -8.68 -16.18 -3.87
N LYS A 329 -9.24 -15.96 -2.67
CA LYS A 329 -10.69 -15.85 -2.51
C LYS A 329 -11.23 -14.62 -3.25
N ASN A 330 -12.30 -14.81 -4.02
CA ASN A 330 -12.87 -13.81 -4.95
C ASN A 330 -11.82 -13.29 -5.95
N LYS A 331 -10.86 -14.14 -6.30
CA LYS A 331 -9.88 -13.87 -7.35
C LYS A 331 -9.83 -15.01 -8.34
N ILE A 332 -9.65 -14.67 -9.60
CA ILE A 332 -9.29 -15.61 -10.65
C ILE A 332 -7.95 -15.18 -11.23
N THR A 333 -7.18 -16.13 -11.73
CA THR A 333 -5.89 -15.87 -12.34
C THR A 333 -6.00 -15.58 -13.83
N TRP A 334 -5.02 -14.86 -14.38
CA TRP A 334 -4.92 -14.67 -15.83
C TRP A 334 -4.85 -15.99 -16.61
N ASP A 335 -4.21 -17.02 -16.04
CA ASP A 335 -4.14 -18.34 -16.65
C ASP A 335 -5.49 -19.08 -16.59
N GLU A 336 -6.29 -18.87 -15.53
CA GLU A 336 -7.67 -19.37 -15.46
C GLU A 336 -8.54 -18.69 -16.52
N VAL A 337 -8.51 -17.37 -16.64
CA VAL A 337 -9.24 -16.63 -17.69
C VAL A 337 -8.91 -17.16 -19.09
N LYS A 338 -7.64 -17.45 -19.36
CA LYS A 338 -7.19 -18.01 -20.66
C LYS A 338 -7.66 -19.45 -20.90
N LYS A 339 -7.83 -20.25 -19.86
CA LYS A 339 -8.16 -21.68 -19.96
C LYS A 339 -9.66 -21.94 -19.93
N THR A 340 -10.37 -21.25 -19.04
CA THR A 340 -11.79 -21.50 -18.74
C THR A 340 -12.70 -20.37 -19.21
N GLY A 341 -12.13 -19.28 -19.74
CA GLY A 341 -12.89 -18.08 -20.07
C GLY A 341 -13.24 -17.25 -18.83
N LEU A 342 -14.04 -16.21 -19.04
CA LEU A 342 -14.54 -15.37 -17.95
C LEU A 342 -15.63 -16.09 -17.15
N PRO A 343 -15.67 -15.92 -15.82
CA PRO A 343 -16.82 -16.34 -15.03
C PRO A 343 -18.05 -15.52 -15.44
N GLU A 344 -19.24 -16.03 -15.11
CA GLU A 344 -20.48 -15.30 -15.30
C GLU A 344 -20.41 -13.97 -14.53
N CYS A 345 -20.52 -12.86 -15.27
CA CYS A 345 -20.41 -11.53 -14.71
C CYS A 345 -21.25 -10.54 -15.52
N TYR A 346 -21.79 -9.54 -14.82
CA TYR A 346 -22.53 -8.45 -15.45
C TYR A 346 -21.60 -7.50 -16.22
N ALA A 347 -20.41 -7.28 -15.68
CA ALA A 347 -19.45 -6.30 -16.17
C ALA A 347 -18.01 -6.75 -15.95
N VAL A 348 -17.12 -6.27 -16.81
CA VAL A 348 -15.68 -6.43 -16.65
C VAL A 348 -15.03 -5.05 -16.69
N VAL A 349 -14.03 -4.82 -15.81
CA VAL A 349 -13.27 -3.56 -15.75
C VAL A 349 -11.78 -3.84 -15.90
N GLY A 350 -11.18 -3.31 -16.96
CA GLY A 350 -9.75 -3.37 -17.25
C GLY A 350 -9.00 -2.22 -16.62
N MET A 351 -8.26 -2.47 -15.53
CA MET A 351 -7.41 -1.47 -14.85
C MET A 351 -5.94 -1.92 -14.78
N GLN A 352 -5.53 -2.84 -15.65
CA GLN A 352 -4.21 -3.45 -15.61
C GLN A 352 -3.14 -2.48 -16.09
N GLY A 353 -1.97 -2.53 -15.46
CA GLY A 353 -0.80 -1.80 -15.93
C GLY A 353 0.27 -1.66 -14.85
N SER A 354 1.53 -1.89 -15.23
CA SER A 354 2.68 -1.60 -14.36
C SER A 354 2.82 -0.10 -14.11
N ASN A 355 3.37 0.30 -12.95
CA ASN A 355 3.58 1.71 -12.63
C ASN A 355 4.68 2.31 -13.53
N ILE A 356 4.26 3.01 -14.59
CA ILE A 356 5.14 3.62 -15.58
C ILE A 356 5.99 4.76 -15.00
N LEU A 357 5.52 5.41 -13.93
CA LEU A 357 6.24 6.50 -13.23
C LEU A 357 7.08 5.98 -12.05
N ASN A 358 7.35 4.67 -11.95
CA ASN A 358 8.28 4.15 -10.95
C ASN A 358 9.73 4.66 -11.19
N ILE A 359 10.16 5.67 -10.43
CA ILE A 359 11.48 6.34 -10.61
C ILE A 359 12.67 5.43 -10.33
N PHE A 360 12.46 4.32 -9.62
CA PHE A 360 13.50 3.33 -9.30
C PHE A 360 13.80 2.37 -10.46
N ARG A 361 12.99 2.42 -11.55
CA ARG A 361 13.21 1.61 -12.74
C ARG A 361 13.70 2.44 -13.91
N ARG A 362 14.86 2.05 -14.44
CA ARG A 362 15.44 2.64 -15.65
C ARG A 362 14.57 2.36 -16.88
N TRP A 363 14.50 3.32 -17.79
CA TRP A 363 13.74 3.23 -19.04
C TRP A 363 14.44 2.36 -20.10
N THR A 364 14.56 1.06 -19.83
CA THR A 364 15.19 0.06 -20.71
C THR A 364 14.15 -0.63 -21.60
N ASP A 365 14.58 -1.27 -22.68
CA ASP A 365 13.68 -2.02 -23.58
C ASP A 365 12.93 -3.13 -22.84
N GLY A 366 13.54 -3.76 -21.83
CA GLY A 366 12.87 -4.72 -20.96
C GLY A 366 11.71 -4.09 -20.17
N PHE A 367 11.92 -2.89 -19.61
CA PHE A 367 10.84 -2.18 -18.89
C PHE A 367 9.76 -1.67 -19.85
N LYS A 368 10.14 -1.19 -21.05
CA LYS A 368 9.17 -0.84 -22.10
C LYS A 368 8.33 -2.05 -22.50
N LYS A 369 8.94 -3.23 -22.67
CA LYS A 369 8.19 -4.45 -22.97
C LYS A 369 7.21 -4.80 -21.85
N GLU A 370 7.61 -4.69 -20.58
CA GLU A 370 6.72 -4.94 -19.46
C GLU A 370 5.55 -3.94 -19.37
N VAL A 371 5.82 -2.65 -19.59
CA VAL A 371 4.79 -1.60 -19.65
C VAL A 371 3.77 -1.91 -20.75
N TRP A 372 4.24 -2.40 -21.89
CA TRP A 372 3.42 -2.83 -23.02
C TRP A 372 2.60 -4.08 -22.67
N ASP A 373 3.25 -5.18 -22.29
CA ASP A 373 2.62 -6.47 -22.03
C ASP A 373 1.58 -6.36 -20.90
N SER A 374 1.88 -5.58 -19.85
CA SER A 374 0.96 -5.40 -18.71
C SER A 374 -0.33 -4.65 -19.05
N ARG A 375 -0.42 -4.03 -20.23
CA ARG A 375 -1.58 -3.27 -20.72
C ARG A 375 -2.17 -3.90 -21.97
N VAL A 376 -1.41 -4.01 -23.04
CA VAL A 376 -1.90 -4.43 -24.36
C VAL A 376 -2.24 -5.92 -24.34
N GLU A 377 -1.32 -6.78 -23.88
CA GLU A 377 -1.54 -8.24 -23.89
C GLU A 377 -2.59 -8.68 -22.87
N THR A 378 -2.63 -8.05 -21.69
CA THR A 378 -3.66 -8.31 -20.67
C THR A 378 -5.04 -7.87 -21.16
N THR A 379 -5.14 -6.70 -21.79
CA THR A 379 -6.40 -6.20 -22.36
C THR A 379 -6.87 -7.07 -23.52
N LYS A 380 -5.96 -7.48 -24.41
CA LYS A 380 -6.26 -8.42 -25.50
C LYS A 380 -6.78 -9.76 -24.98
N THR A 381 -6.19 -10.25 -23.89
CA THR A 381 -6.68 -11.47 -23.22
C THR A 381 -8.11 -11.29 -22.72
N LEU A 382 -8.45 -10.14 -22.13
CA LEU A 382 -9.81 -9.85 -21.67
C LEU A 382 -10.79 -9.68 -22.82
N SER A 383 -10.46 -8.89 -23.84
CA SER A 383 -11.35 -8.67 -24.99
C SER A 383 -11.64 -9.97 -25.74
N GLN A 384 -10.63 -10.84 -25.89
CA GLN A 384 -10.82 -12.18 -26.44
C GLN A 384 -11.74 -13.03 -25.54
N ALA A 385 -11.49 -13.07 -24.23
CA ALA A 385 -12.31 -13.85 -23.31
C ALA A 385 -13.77 -13.35 -23.21
N ILE A 386 -14.00 -12.04 -23.39
CA ILE A 386 -15.34 -11.44 -23.50
C ILE A 386 -16.02 -11.89 -24.79
N SER A 387 -15.28 -11.90 -25.90
CA SER A 387 -15.80 -12.25 -27.23
C SER A 387 -16.15 -13.73 -27.37
N GLU A 388 -15.44 -14.60 -26.64
CA GLU A 388 -15.63 -16.05 -26.64
C GLU A 388 -16.62 -16.53 -25.56
N ALA A 389 -17.06 -15.63 -24.67
CA ALA A 389 -17.96 -15.99 -23.58
C ALA A 389 -19.35 -16.38 -24.11
N SER A 390 -19.87 -17.52 -23.64
CA SER A 390 -21.22 -17.99 -24.02
C SER A 390 -22.34 -17.05 -23.54
N ASN A 391 -22.13 -16.37 -22.41
CA ASN A 391 -22.97 -15.29 -21.91
C ASN A 391 -22.08 -14.06 -21.68
N PRO A 392 -21.89 -13.20 -22.70
CA PRO A 392 -20.98 -12.08 -22.59
C PRO A 392 -21.47 -11.04 -21.57
N PRO A 393 -20.57 -10.36 -20.84
CA PRO A 393 -20.94 -9.30 -19.91
C PRO A 393 -21.68 -8.18 -20.64
N LYS A 394 -22.59 -7.48 -19.96
CA LYS A 394 -23.33 -6.37 -20.57
C LYS A 394 -22.44 -5.15 -20.86
N VAL A 395 -21.39 -4.96 -20.08
CA VAL A 395 -20.49 -3.80 -20.20
C VAL A 395 -19.04 -4.18 -19.96
N TRP A 396 -18.18 -3.62 -20.81
CA TRP A 396 -16.73 -3.70 -20.76
C TRP A 396 -16.15 -2.30 -20.63
N VAL A 397 -15.52 -2.01 -19.49
CA VAL A 397 -14.87 -0.71 -19.24
C VAL A 397 -13.35 -0.91 -19.24
N SER A 398 -12.64 -0.28 -20.16
CA SER A 398 -11.17 -0.32 -20.20
C SER A 398 -10.56 1.03 -19.84
N PHE A 399 -9.53 1.04 -19.01
CA PHE A 399 -8.72 2.23 -18.80
C PHE A 399 -7.71 2.43 -19.94
N SER A 400 -7.42 3.70 -20.20
CA SER A 400 -6.30 4.19 -21.00
C SER A 400 -5.68 5.40 -20.27
N GLY A 401 -4.72 6.10 -20.86
CA GLY A 401 -4.08 7.27 -20.25
C GLY A 401 -4.21 8.54 -21.10
N VAL A 402 -4.34 9.70 -20.45
CA VAL A 402 -4.25 11.01 -21.13
C VAL A 402 -2.82 11.43 -21.46
N GLY A 403 -1.79 10.78 -20.89
CA GLY A 403 -0.35 11.10 -21.08
C GLY A 403 0.20 10.86 -22.50
N VAL A 404 -0.70 10.69 -23.43
CA VAL A 404 -0.54 10.67 -24.86
C VAL A 404 -0.65 12.16 -25.23
N VAL A 405 0.35 12.84 -25.83
CA VAL A 405 0.22 13.80 -26.97
C VAL A 405 1.45 14.73 -27.32
N ASN A 406 1.93 14.85 -28.60
CA ASN A 406 3.13 15.56 -29.21
C ASN A 406 3.00 17.08 -29.41
N LEU A 407 4.17 17.73 -29.42
CA LEU A 407 4.58 18.72 -30.44
C LEU A 407 5.08 18.00 -31.73
N LEU A 408 4.38 17.73 -32.82
CA LEU A 408 3.09 18.09 -33.39
C LEU A 408 2.24 16.80 -33.62
N LYS A 409 0.98 16.79 -33.14
CA LYS A 409 -0.08 15.78 -33.39
C LYS A 409 0.12 14.35 -32.82
N ARG A 410 -0.45 14.11 -31.64
CA ARG A 410 -1.16 12.87 -31.15
C ARG A 410 -2.61 13.33 -30.88
N TYR A 411 -3.50 12.47 -30.36
CA TYR A 411 -4.91 12.77 -29.97
C TYR A 411 -5.26 14.28 -29.80
N TYR A 412 -4.48 15.02 -28.99
CA TYR A 412 -4.65 16.37 -28.49
C TYR A 412 -3.36 17.19 -28.19
N LYS A 413 -2.79 17.91 -29.18
CA LYS A 413 -1.48 18.63 -29.19
C LYS A 413 -1.16 19.48 -27.92
N PRO A 414 -0.08 19.29 -27.13
CA PRO A 414 0.30 20.25 -26.08
C PRO A 414 0.35 21.67 -26.67
N SER A 415 -0.49 22.54 -26.12
CA SER A 415 -0.70 23.87 -26.63
C SER A 415 -1.15 24.70 -25.46
N TYR A 416 -0.47 25.81 -25.22
CA TYR A 416 -0.88 26.86 -24.28
C TYR A 416 -2.25 27.50 -24.63
N VAL A 417 -2.94 27.01 -25.67
CA VAL A 417 -4.08 27.65 -26.32
C VAL A 417 -5.19 26.67 -26.78
N TYR A 418 -4.96 25.35 -26.85
CA TYR A 418 -5.95 24.40 -27.42
C TYR A 418 -6.48 23.44 -26.36
N ASP A 419 -7.80 23.38 -26.24
CA ASP A 419 -8.56 22.42 -25.43
C ASP A 419 -8.92 21.17 -26.24
N TYR A 420 -9.02 20.06 -25.54
CA TYR A 420 -9.08 18.74 -26.13
C TYR A 420 -10.14 17.85 -25.50
N ASP A 421 -11.09 17.37 -26.31
CA ASP A 421 -12.26 16.63 -25.85
C ASP A 421 -12.11 15.11 -26.05
N GLU A 422 -13.12 14.36 -26.48
CA GLU A 422 -13.02 12.92 -26.78
C GLU A 422 -13.04 12.61 -28.28
N ASP A 423 -13.35 13.59 -29.13
CA ASP A 423 -13.51 13.46 -30.59
C ASP A 423 -12.30 13.93 -31.42
N SER A 424 -11.44 14.80 -30.90
CA SER A 424 -10.28 15.25 -31.68
C SER A 424 -9.22 14.15 -31.83
N PRO A 425 -8.32 14.22 -32.85
CA PRO A 425 -7.80 13.02 -33.50
C PRO A 425 -6.47 12.50 -32.98
N GLY A 426 -6.38 11.18 -32.83
CA GLY A 426 -5.20 10.40 -32.40
C GLY A 426 -3.87 10.61 -33.08
N GLY A 427 -2.84 9.99 -32.50
CA GLY A 427 -1.60 9.82 -33.25
C GLY A 427 -0.62 8.85 -32.62
N ASP A 428 0.36 8.49 -33.44
CA ASP A 428 1.32 7.39 -33.29
C ASP A 428 2.75 7.88 -33.58
N PHE A 429 3.50 8.36 -32.59
CA PHE A 429 4.87 8.86 -32.86
C PHE A 429 5.85 8.89 -31.67
N ASP A 430 5.42 8.57 -30.45
CA ASP A 430 6.35 7.98 -29.48
C ASP A 430 5.71 6.76 -28.82
N TYR A 431 6.55 6.10 -28.04
CA TYR A 431 6.19 4.92 -27.30
C TYR A 431 4.88 5.03 -26.49
N ILE A 432 4.61 6.15 -25.80
CA ILE A 432 3.41 6.36 -24.98
C ILE A 432 2.16 6.52 -25.86
N SER A 433 2.26 7.14 -27.05
CA SER A 433 1.14 7.07 -28.01
C SER A 433 0.88 5.68 -28.48
N HIS A 434 1.91 5.02 -28.99
CA HIS A 434 1.77 3.72 -29.60
C HIS A 434 1.17 2.75 -28.59
N LEU A 435 1.61 2.86 -27.33
CA LEU A 435 1.04 2.13 -26.23
C LEU A 435 -0.45 2.41 -26.05
N ALA A 436 -0.89 3.67 -26.03
CA ALA A 436 -2.30 4.00 -25.83
C ALA A 436 -3.18 3.62 -27.03
N THR A 437 -2.73 3.86 -28.26
CA THR A 437 -3.42 3.41 -29.49
C THR A 437 -3.57 1.90 -29.47
N ALA A 438 -2.48 1.16 -29.24
CA ALA A 438 -2.51 -0.30 -29.18
C ALA A 438 -3.33 -0.83 -28.01
N TRP A 439 -3.36 -0.11 -26.87
CA TRP A 439 -4.17 -0.48 -25.71
C TRP A 439 -5.67 -0.29 -25.97
N GLU A 440 -6.06 0.84 -26.57
CA GLU A 440 -7.45 1.09 -26.99
C GLU A 440 -7.88 0.12 -28.08
N GLU A 441 -7.00 -0.19 -29.04
CA GLU A 441 -7.26 -1.22 -30.06
C GLU A 441 -7.40 -2.62 -29.46
N ALA A 442 -6.56 -2.99 -28.49
CA ALA A 442 -6.67 -4.27 -27.79
C ALA A 442 -7.96 -4.40 -26.97
N ALA A 443 -8.55 -3.28 -26.54
CA ALA A 443 -9.81 -3.24 -25.81
C ALA A 443 -11.05 -3.41 -26.71
N LYS A 444 -10.95 -3.15 -28.02
CA LYS A 444 -12.07 -3.29 -28.95
C LYS A 444 -12.48 -4.75 -29.11
N LEU A 445 -13.77 -4.99 -29.02
CA LEU A 445 -14.41 -6.27 -29.29
C LEU A 445 -14.76 -6.36 -30.78
N PRO A 446 -14.77 -7.57 -31.37
CA PRO A 446 -15.21 -7.77 -32.74
C PRO A 446 -16.68 -7.38 -32.90
N ALA A 447 -16.97 -6.52 -33.89
CA ALA A 447 -18.31 -5.97 -34.15
C ALA A 447 -19.39 -7.03 -34.46
N GLU A 448 -18.97 -8.25 -34.84
CA GLU A 448 -19.86 -9.31 -35.30
C GLU A 448 -20.38 -10.21 -34.16
N ASN A 449 -19.80 -10.15 -32.96
CA ASN A 449 -19.94 -11.24 -31.97
C ASN A 449 -20.37 -10.87 -30.53
N THR A 450 -20.58 -9.60 -30.19
CA THR A 450 -20.96 -9.26 -28.79
C THR A 450 -21.99 -8.13 -28.70
N ASN A 451 -23.00 -8.32 -27.86
CA ASN A 451 -23.94 -7.27 -27.43
C ASN A 451 -23.40 -6.52 -26.19
N THR A 452 -22.07 -6.45 -26.06
CA THR A 452 -21.37 -5.88 -24.91
C THR A 452 -21.13 -4.40 -25.15
N ARG A 453 -21.58 -3.56 -24.23
CA ARG A 453 -21.34 -2.12 -24.28
C ARG A 453 -19.90 -1.80 -23.93
N GLU A 454 -19.22 -1.04 -24.79
CA GLU A 454 -17.81 -0.67 -24.59
C GLU A 454 -17.66 0.77 -24.09
N VAL A 455 -16.84 0.95 -23.06
CA VAL A 455 -16.43 2.26 -22.57
C VAL A 455 -14.92 2.29 -22.35
N ILE A 456 -14.26 3.30 -22.89
CA ILE A 456 -12.82 3.55 -22.68
C ILE A 456 -12.68 4.82 -21.85
N ILE A 457 -11.99 4.73 -20.71
CA ILE A 457 -11.72 5.88 -19.84
C ILE A 457 -10.25 6.29 -19.99
N ARG A 458 -10.01 7.43 -20.64
CA ARG A 458 -8.68 8.05 -20.73
C ARG A 458 -8.39 8.82 -19.45
N SER A 459 -7.64 8.21 -18.53
CA SER A 459 -7.43 8.78 -17.19
C SER A 459 -6.34 9.83 -17.14
N GLY A 460 -6.62 10.94 -16.46
CA GLY A 460 -5.65 11.90 -15.94
C GLY A 460 -4.72 11.32 -14.88
N VAL A 461 -3.84 12.17 -14.35
CA VAL A 461 -3.07 11.85 -13.15
C VAL A 461 -4.05 11.73 -11.97
N VAL A 462 -4.16 10.52 -11.42
CA VAL A 462 -5.09 10.28 -10.31
C VAL A 462 -4.47 10.73 -9.00
N LEU A 463 -5.16 11.63 -8.31
CA LEU A 463 -4.77 12.23 -7.05
C LEU A 463 -5.60 11.65 -5.90
N GLY A 464 -4.94 11.24 -4.82
CA GLY A 464 -5.61 10.87 -3.58
C GLY A 464 -4.60 10.60 -2.47
N ARG A 465 -5.10 10.51 -1.24
CA ARG A 465 -4.29 10.46 -0.02
C ARG A 465 -3.36 9.24 0.05
N ASP A 466 -3.90 8.06 -0.20
CA ASP A 466 -3.23 6.79 0.14
C ASP A 466 -2.40 6.19 -1.02
N GLY A 467 -2.06 6.97 -2.05
CA GLY A 467 -1.30 6.46 -3.19
C GLY A 467 -1.20 7.40 -4.39
N GLY A 468 -0.99 6.81 -5.57
CA GLY A 468 -0.88 7.55 -6.83
C GLY A 468 0.31 8.52 -6.86
N ALA A 469 0.12 9.63 -7.58
CA ALA A 469 1.16 10.66 -7.74
C ALA A 469 1.42 11.44 -6.44
N ILE A 470 0.40 11.62 -5.59
CA ILE A 470 0.54 12.34 -4.32
C ILE A 470 1.56 11.65 -3.42
N LYS A 471 1.50 10.32 -3.26
CA LYS A 471 2.46 9.56 -2.44
C LYS A 471 3.92 9.76 -2.89
N GLN A 472 4.16 9.91 -4.19
CA GLN A 472 5.51 10.10 -4.73
C GLN A 472 6.02 11.54 -4.56
N MET A 473 5.12 12.52 -4.59
CA MET A 473 5.47 13.95 -4.59
C MET A 473 5.38 14.59 -3.19
N TYR A 474 4.63 13.98 -2.28
CA TYR A 474 4.24 14.56 -0.99
C TYR A 474 5.44 15.09 -0.20
N PHE A 475 6.47 14.25 -0.02
CA PHE A 475 7.64 14.63 0.78
C PHE A 475 8.39 15.82 0.20
N SER A 476 8.63 15.86 -1.11
CA SER A 476 9.30 16.99 -1.75
C SER A 476 8.54 18.29 -1.47
N PHE A 477 7.23 18.29 -1.67
CA PHE A 477 6.38 19.45 -1.38
C PHE A 477 6.32 19.80 0.12
N TRP A 478 6.34 18.81 0.99
CA TRP A 478 6.33 19.02 2.45
C TRP A 478 7.63 19.63 2.97
N PHE A 479 8.78 19.21 2.43
CA PHE A 479 10.10 19.80 2.72
C PHE A 479 10.31 21.19 2.09
N GLY A 480 9.33 21.69 1.33
CA GLY A 480 9.45 22.97 0.59
C GLY A 480 10.45 22.92 -0.58
N SER A 481 10.88 21.72 -0.97
CA SER A 481 11.69 21.48 -2.16
C SER A 481 10.85 21.10 -3.38
N GLY A 482 9.54 20.91 -3.20
CA GLY A 482 8.57 20.71 -4.26
C GLY A 482 8.35 22.00 -5.03
N GLY A 483 8.81 22.02 -6.27
CA GLY A 483 8.63 23.15 -7.17
C GLY A 483 8.20 22.74 -8.55
N VAL A 484 8.01 23.76 -9.39
CA VAL A 484 7.53 23.59 -10.75
C VAL A 484 8.52 22.77 -11.58
N ILE A 485 8.02 21.91 -12.45
CA ILE A 485 8.84 21.10 -13.34
C ILE A 485 9.08 21.90 -14.63
N GLY A 486 10.34 22.17 -14.96
CA GLY A 486 10.69 22.98 -16.13
C GLY A 486 10.22 24.43 -15.99
N ASP A 487 9.47 24.91 -16.99
CA ASP A 487 8.84 26.25 -16.98
C ASP A 487 7.51 26.27 -16.19
N GLY A 488 6.96 25.11 -15.84
CA GLY A 488 5.70 24.95 -15.12
C GLY A 488 4.44 25.25 -15.95
N MET A 489 4.59 25.64 -17.21
CA MET A 489 3.48 26.08 -18.05
C MET A 489 2.74 24.90 -18.70
N GLN A 490 3.32 23.71 -18.66
CA GLN A 490 2.67 22.51 -19.18
C GLN A 490 1.37 22.21 -18.43
N PHE A 491 0.32 21.84 -19.15
CA PHE A 491 -0.94 21.45 -18.54
C PHE A 491 -0.79 20.17 -17.73
N PHE A 492 -1.57 20.06 -16.67
CA PHE A 492 -1.54 18.93 -15.76
C PHE A 492 -2.94 18.31 -15.68
N PRO A 493 -3.31 17.42 -16.62
CA PRO A 493 -4.61 16.77 -16.57
C PRO A 493 -4.68 15.82 -15.37
N TRP A 494 -5.63 16.05 -14.48
CA TRP A 494 -5.71 15.41 -13.18
C TRP A 494 -7.14 14.96 -12.87
N ILE A 495 -7.32 14.02 -11.95
CA ILE A 495 -8.63 13.66 -11.42
C ILE A 495 -8.51 13.16 -9.99
N HIS A 496 -9.51 13.43 -9.15
CA HIS A 496 -9.55 12.91 -7.79
C HIS A 496 -9.92 11.41 -7.79
N ILE A 497 -9.32 10.63 -6.87
CA ILE A 497 -9.54 9.18 -6.74
C ILE A 497 -11.02 8.80 -6.59
N ASN A 498 -11.80 9.61 -5.85
CA ASN A 498 -13.24 9.39 -5.70
C ASN A 498 -14.01 9.68 -6.99
N ASP A 499 -13.57 10.63 -7.82
CA ASP A 499 -14.27 10.95 -9.07
C ASP A 499 -13.95 9.93 -10.15
N ILE A 500 -12.71 9.47 -10.28
CA ILE A 500 -12.39 8.42 -11.27
C ILE A 500 -13.10 7.10 -10.96
N THR A 501 -13.20 6.72 -9.67
CA THR A 501 -13.92 5.51 -9.26
C THR A 501 -15.44 5.64 -9.46
N ARG A 502 -16.01 6.80 -9.15
CA ARG A 502 -17.42 7.10 -9.46
C ARG A 502 -17.69 7.14 -10.95
N LEU A 503 -16.74 7.60 -11.77
CA LEU A 503 -16.87 7.62 -13.22
C LEU A 503 -16.94 6.19 -13.79
N VAL A 504 -16.12 5.28 -13.26
CA VAL A 504 -16.23 3.85 -13.61
C VAL A 504 -17.60 3.32 -13.25
N VAL A 505 -18.09 3.59 -12.04
CA VAL A 505 -19.42 3.15 -11.61
C VAL A 505 -20.53 3.73 -12.50
N HIS A 506 -20.42 5.00 -12.88
CA HIS A 506 -21.35 5.63 -13.81
C HIS A 506 -21.33 4.95 -15.19
N ALA A 507 -20.14 4.61 -15.72
CA ALA A 507 -20.01 3.84 -16.95
C ALA A 507 -20.58 2.42 -16.84
N LEU A 508 -20.53 1.80 -15.66
CA LEU A 508 -21.10 0.48 -15.41
C LEU A 508 -22.63 0.50 -15.34
N GLU A 509 -23.20 1.52 -14.68
CA GLU A 509 -24.63 1.59 -14.36
C GLU A 509 -25.47 2.25 -15.46
N ASP A 510 -24.96 3.28 -16.14
CA ASP A 510 -25.73 4.04 -17.14
C ASP A 510 -25.55 3.44 -18.54
N GLU A 511 -26.64 2.91 -19.10
CA GLU A 511 -26.65 2.27 -20.42
C GLU A 511 -26.40 3.26 -21.57
N LYS A 512 -26.60 4.57 -21.36
CA LYS A 512 -26.35 5.60 -22.38
C LYS A 512 -24.86 5.87 -22.58
N VAL A 513 -24.04 5.52 -21.60
CA VAL A 513 -22.61 5.81 -21.61
C VAL A 513 -21.89 4.82 -22.54
N THR A 514 -21.35 5.31 -23.64
CA THR A 514 -20.65 4.49 -24.64
C THR A 514 -19.43 5.22 -25.20
N GLY A 515 -18.47 4.45 -25.71
CA GLY A 515 -17.30 5.00 -26.38
C GLY A 515 -16.28 5.58 -25.41
N ILE A 516 -15.68 6.72 -25.76
CA ILE A 516 -14.53 7.28 -25.05
C ILE A 516 -14.99 8.35 -24.07
N LEU A 517 -14.47 8.30 -22.86
CA LEU A 517 -14.62 9.30 -21.80
C LEU A 517 -13.24 9.78 -21.35
N ASN A 518 -13.04 11.08 -21.22
CA ASN A 518 -11.88 11.59 -20.50
C ASN A 518 -12.15 11.60 -19.00
N GLY A 519 -11.38 10.81 -18.26
CA GLY A 519 -11.35 10.78 -16.80
C GLY A 519 -10.43 11.86 -16.25
N VAL A 520 -10.77 13.13 -16.52
CA VAL A 520 -10.07 14.32 -16.01
C VAL A 520 -11.07 15.25 -15.33
N ALA A 521 -10.63 16.01 -14.34
CA ALA A 521 -11.43 17.07 -13.74
C ALA A 521 -11.67 18.20 -14.76
N PRO A 522 -12.81 18.92 -14.68
CA PRO A 522 -13.15 19.98 -15.62
C PRO A 522 -12.29 21.24 -15.48
N GLU A 523 -11.58 21.43 -14.37
CA GLU A 523 -10.65 22.55 -14.21
C GLU A 523 -9.31 22.26 -14.91
N THR A 524 -9.10 22.93 -16.04
CA THR A 524 -7.82 22.94 -16.76
C THR A 524 -6.78 23.73 -15.97
N ILE A 525 -5.73 23.06 -15.51
CA ILE A 525 -4.64 23.67 -14.71
C ILE A 525 -3.27 23.38 -15.33
N THR A 526 -2.30 24.24 -15.02
CA THR A 526 -0.88 24.01 -15.34
C THR A 526 -0.13 23.32 -14.20
N ASN A 527 1.09 22.84 -14.46
CA ASN A 527 1.99 22.36 -13.41
C ASN A 527 2.29 23.47 -12.38
N TRP A 528 2.33 24.73 -12.81
CA TRP A 528 2.46 25.89 -11.93
C TRP A 528 1.25 26.03 -11.00
N ASP A 529 0.04 25.95 -11.53
CA ASP A 529 -1.20 26.02 -10.75
C ASP A 529 -1.29 24.86 -9.75
N PHE A 530 -0.98 23.64 -10.21
CA PHE A 530 -0.89 22.45 -9.36
C PHE A 530 0.12 22.66 -8.23
N THR A 531 1.34 23.07 -8.57
CA THR A 531 2.43 23.29 -7.60
C THR A 531 2.07 24.37 -6.59
N LYS A 532 1.47 25.47 -7.06
CA LYS A 532 1.00 26.57 -6.22
C LYS A 532 -0.12 26.10 -5.30
N ALA A 533 -1.11 25.37 -5.81
CA ALA A 533 -2.21 24.85 -5.01
C ALA A 533 -1.69 23.86 -3.96
N PHE A 534 -0.71 23.02 -4.30
CA PHE A 534 -0.10 22.06 -3.38
C PHE A 534 0.66 22.79 -2.28
N ASN A 535 1.56 23.70 -2.64
CA ASN A 535 2.34 24.50 -1.70
C ASN A 535 1.47 25.37 -0.79
N THR A 536 0.43 26.00 -1.34
CA THR A 536 -0.55 26.79 -0.57
C THR A 536 -1.31 25.91 0.40
N THR A 537 -1.82 24.76 -0.07
CA THR A 537 -2.52 23.81 0.79
C THR A 537 -1.60 23.30 1.88
N LEU A 538 -0.32 23.05 1.56
CA LEU A 538 0.68 22.61 2.52
C LEU A 538 1.24 23.72 3.42
N LYS A 539 1.00 24.99 3.13
CA LYS A 539 1.66 26.14 3.79
C LYS A 539 3.19 25.99 3.77
N ARG A 540 3.74 25.60 2.62
CA ARG A 540 5.17 25.44 2.38
C ARG A 540 5.60 26.28 1.19
N PRO A 541 6.82 26.84 1.22
CA PRO A 541 7.33 27.56 0.06
C PRO A 541 7.69 26.58 -1.07
N GLY A 542 7.52 27.02 -2.33
CA GLY A 542 7.91 26.26 -3.52
C GLY A 542 9.02 26.94 -4.28
N PHE A 543 10.22 27.04 -3.69
CA PHE A 543 11.29 27.88 -4.25
C PHE A 543 12.15 27.20 -5.31
N PHE A 544 12.16 25.86 -5.38
CA PHE A 544 13.12 25.12 -6.20
C PHE A 544 12.44 24.52 -7.44
N PRO A 545 12.46 25.21 -8.60
CA PRO A 545 12.03 24.59 -9.84
C PRO A 545 12.92 23.38 -10.15
N LEU A 546 12.32 22.28 -10.61
CA LEU A 546 13.04 21.08 -11.03
C LEU A 546 13.40 21.23 -12.52
N PRO A 547 14.68 21.42 -12.89
CA PRO A 547 15.06 21.67 -14.27
C PRO A 547 14.83 20.43 -15.15
N ARG A 548 14.37 20.62 -16.40
CA ARG A 548 14.14 19.53 -17.37
C ARG A 548 15.32 18.56 -17.51
N PRO A 549 16.60 19.00 -17.55
CA PRO A 549 17.74 18.07 -17.65
C PRO A 549 17.82 17.07 -16.48
N VAL A 550 17.43 17.49 -15.27
CA VAL A 550 17.43 16.61 -14.09
C VAL A 550 16.35 15.54 -14.23
N VAL A 551 15.16 15.92 -14.69
CA VAL A 551 14.06 14.97 -14.95
C VAL A 551 14.42 13.99 -16.07
N ASN A 552 15.02 14.49 -17.15
CA ASN A 552 15.48 13.65 -18.26
C ASN A 552 16.54 12.65 -17.82
N PHE A 553 17.49 13.08 -16.98
CA PHE A 553 18.52 12.19 -16.43
C PHE A 553 17.92 11.10 -15.53
N ALA A 554 16.98 11.46 -14.65
CA ALA A 554 16.38 10.52 -13.70
C ALA A 554 15.45 9.50 -14.38
N LEU A 555 14.64 9.94 -15.35
CA LEU A 555 13.55 9.12 -15.92
C LEU A 555 13.84 8.60 -17.33
N GLY A 556 14.86 9.13 -18.01
CA GLY A 556 15.06 8.98 -19.44
C GLY A 556 14.21 9.96 -20.24
N GLU A 557 14.73 10.44 -21.38
CA GLU A 557 14.11 11.52 -22.17
C GLU A 557 12.68 11.22 -22.61
N GLU A 558 12.38 10.00 -23.06
CA GLU A 558 11.03 9.62 -23.51
C GLU A 558 10.00 9.65 -22.37
N ARG A 559 10.37 9.14 -21.19
CA ARG A 559 9.47 9.06 -20.03
C ARG A 559 9.36 10.39 -19.30
N ALA A 560 10.42 11.19 -19.30
CA ALA A 560 10.43 12.53 -18.71
C ALA A 560 9.37 13.45 -19.35
N LYS A 561 9.05 13.26 -20.63
CA LYS A 561 7.97 14.00 -21.33
C LYS A 561 6.61 13.91 -20.64
N MET A 562 6.33 12.82 -19.93
CA MET A 562 5.09 12.67 -19.15
C MET A 562 4.98 13.68 -17.99
N LEU A 563 6.11 14.27 -17.56
CA LEU A 563 6.17 15.26 -16.47
C LEU A 563 6.53 16.67 -16.98
N THR A 564 7.30 16.76 -18.06
CA THR A 564 7.82 18.02 -18.60
C THR A 564 6.94 18.64 -19.69
N GLU A 565 5.98 17.87 -20.22
CA GLU A 565 4.98 18.28 -21.20
C GLU A 565 3.57 17.88 -20.70
N GLY A 566 2.51 18.41 -21.33
CA GLY A 566 1.15 18.09 -20.92
C GLY A 566 0.06 18.76 -21.75
N GLN A 567 -1.16 18.24 -21.64
CA GLN A 567 -2.29 18.54 -22.52
C GLN A 567 -3.45 19.19 -21.73
N ALA A 568 -4.08 20.21 -22.31
CA ALA A 568 -5.33 20.78 -21.79
C ALA A 568 -6.51 19.89 -22.20
N VAL A 569 -6.78 18.86 -21.40
CA VAL A 569 -7.86 17.90 -21.67
C VAL A 569 -9.13 18.32 -20.95
N VAL A 570 -10.25 18.31 -21.67
CA VAL A 570 -11.59 18.64 -21.21
C VAL A 570 -12.44 17.37 -21.20
N PRO A 571 -13.20 17.10 -20.12
CA PRO A 571 -14.05 15.93 -20.00
C PRO A 571 -15.43 16.14 -20.64
N LYS A 572 -15.48 16.47 -21.93
CA LYS A 572 -16.71 16.91 -22.61
C LYS A 572 -17.78 15.82 -22.61
N ARG A 573 -17.48 14.63 -23.11
CA ARG A 573 -18.43 13.49 -23.10
C ARG A 573 -18.77 13.04 -21.70
N THR A 574 -17.80 13.07 -20.79
CA THR A 574 -18.05 12.78 -19.37
C THR A 574 -19.06 13.76 -18.77
N LEU A 575 -19.01 15.04 -19.12
CA LEU A 575 -20.00 16.03 -18.67
C LEU A 575 -21.34 15.87 -19.39
N GLU A 576 -21.33 15.59 -20.69
CA GLU A 576 -22.54 15.32 -21.50
C GLU A 576 -23.28 14.06 -21.04
N SER A 577 -22.58 13.12 -20.40
CA SER A 577 -23.19 11.94 -19.76
C SER A 577 -23.85 12.23 -18.42
N GLU A 578 -23.98 13.50 -18.02
CA GLU A 578 -24.57 13.94 -16.75
C GLU A 578 -23.75 13.51 -15.51
N PHE A 579 -22.46 13.17 -15.69
CA PHE A 579 -21.58 12.84 -14.57
C PHE A 579 -21.24 14.09 -13.74
N ASN A 580 -21.59 14.05 -12.46
CA ASN A 580 -21.30 15.14 -11.52
C ASN A 580 -20.00 14.89 -10.76
N PHE A 581 -18.98 15.72 -11.02
CA PHE A 581 -17.70 15.70 -10.28
C PHE A 581 -17.88 16.21 -8.85
N ASN A 582 -17.39 15.46 -7.86
CA ASN A 582 -17.35 15.90 -6.46
C ASN A 582 -16.20 16.89 -6.22
N PHE A 583 -15.09 16.73 -6.95
CA PHE A 583 -13.90 17.56 -6.83
C PHE A 583 -13.55 18.21 -8.17
N PRO A 584 -14.38 19.13 -8.68
CA PRO A 584 -14.15 19.76 -9.98
C PRO A 584 -12.95 20.71 -9.99
N LYS A 585 -12.48 21.17 -8.81
CA LYS A 585 -11.37 22.12 -8.66
C LYS A 585 -10.23 21.52 -7.84
N ILE A 586 -8.99 21.81 -8.21
CA ILE A 586 -7.77 21.26 -7.58
C ILE A 586 -7.68 21.65 -6.12
N LYS A 587 -8.12 22.87 -5.78
CA LYS A 587 -8.20 23.31 -4.40
C LYS A 587 -9.15 22.43 -3.58
N MET A 588 -10.31 22.04 -4.11
CA MET A 588 -11.25 21.17 -3.39
C MET A 588 -10.68 19.76 -3.23
N ALA A 589 -10.03 19.25 -4.28
CA ALA A 589 -9.35 17.95 -4.23
C ALA A 589 -8.25 17.94 -3.17
N PHE A 590 -7.40 18.97 -3.14
CA PHE A 590 -6.36 19.12 -2.13
C PHE A 590 -6.93 19.40 -0.74
N ASP A 591 -7.95 20.24 -0.61
CA ASP A 591 -8.62 20.43 0.66
C ASP A 591 -9.15 19.10 1.18
N ASN A 592 -9.66 18.18 0.35
CA ASN A 592 -10.10 16.85 0.78
C ASN A 592 -8.93 15.89 1.09
N ILE A 593 -7.92 15.85 0.22
CA ILE A 593 -6.72 15.02 0.41
C ILE A 593 -6.00 15.46 1.69
N PHE A 594 -6.00 16.76 1.99
CA PHE A 594 -5.29 17.40 3.09
C PHE A 594 -6.18 17.95 4.21
N SER A 595 -7.50 17.64 4.26
CA SER A 595 -8.48 18.28 5.16
C SER A 595 -8.22 18.04 6.63
N TYR A 596 -7.53 16.96 6.97
CA TYR A 596 -7.24 16.58 8.36
C TYR A 596 -6.03 17.33 8.96
N ARG A 597 -5.83 18.59 8.54
CA ARG A 597 -4.79 19.50 9.05
C ARG A 597 -5.14 20.05 10.44
N LYS A 598 -4.99 19.19 11.46
CA LYS A 598 -4.67 19.60 12.83
C LYS A 598 -3.45 18.81 13.32
N GLY A 599 -2.25 19.26 12.95
CA GLY A 599 -0.98 18.67 13.39
C GLY A 599 0.18 18.94 12.43
N PHE A 600 1.40 19.04 12.98
CA PHE A 600 2.63 19.41 12.27
C PHE A 600 3.27 18.25 11.48
N PHE A 601 2.82 17.01 11.72
CA PHE A 601 3.27 15.81 11.03
C PHE A 601 2.11 15.16 10.26
N TRP A 602 2.37 14.84 9.00
CA TRP A 602 1.67 13.79 8.28
C TRP A 602 2.45 12.52 8.58
N TYR A 603 1.82 11.49 9.13
CA TYR A 603 1.98 10.18 8.54
C TYR A 603 0.91 9.24 8.89
#